data_AF-A0A821DPW4-F1
#
_entry.id   AF-A0A821DPW4-F1
#
_cell.length_a   1.000
_cell.length_b   1.000
_cell.length_c   1.000
_cell.angle_alpha   90.00
_cell.angle_beta   90.00
_cell.angle_gamma   90.00
#
_symmetry.space_group_name_H-M   'P 1'
#
loop_
_entity.id
_entity.type
_entity.pdbx_description
1 polymer ?
#
loop_
_entity_poly.entity_id
_entity_poly.type
_entity_poly.pdbx_seq_one_letter_code
_entity_poly.pdbx_strand_id
1 'polypeptide(L)'
;MATAAYLSKYFKRITIIESDDVLNDVFMKSTPSEILDYRCRLESPTSLGRSGVSQIYQLHGLQGEGYKILLELFPQLKDKLFNEYDVRTYSLKTDLRLAASGIILNQDLTEDFDWLGIDRFTLEIVLRREFCLKFSNQVEWKCNSRVTELIVDRSLNIVKGVKYRSKKNTGSSSLEIYGDFIIDCTGHNTSSPKWLKEKFNLIVPTIQIHYGCGYVTCIGERFRTGDPSLDSVAVIGSSVNSPENNFGFIITPMRTIDTTDHDSLGILATLAINCVNSEYPPNDSYENLLEWAKENLDQEYYAVLKSIKV
;
A
#
# COMPACT_ATOMS: atom_id res chain seq x y z
N MET A 1 4.04 -9.94 5.18
CA MET A 1 3.31 -10.67 6.24
C MET A 1 2.63 -11.93 5.71
N ALA A 2 1.80 -11.85 4.66
CA ALA A 2 1.15 -13.03 4.06
C ALA A 2 2.10 -14.21 3.79
N THR A 3 3.25 -13.96 3.16
CA THR A 3 4.28 -14.99 2.92
C THR A 3 4.73 -15.68 4.20
N ALA A 4 5.04 -14.93 5.25
CA ALA A 4 5.47 -15.51 6.53
C ALA A 4 4.34 -16.30 7.21
N ALA A 5 3.09 -15.82 7.14
CA ALA A 5 1.90 -16.51 7.65
C ALA A 5 1.56 -17.79 6.89
N TYR A 6 1.90 -17.87 5.61
CA TYR A 6 1.79 -19.09 4.84
C TYR A 6 2.89 -20.09 5.26
N LEU A 7 4.13 -19.63 5.40
CA LEU A 7 5.28 -20.47 5.74
C LEU A 7 5.25 -21.02 7.17
N SER A 8 4.58 -20.34 8.10
CA SER A 8 4.39 -20.84 9.46
C SER A 8 3.64 -22.17 9.51
N LYS A 9 2.94 -22.56 8.44
CA LYS A 9 2.35 -23.90 8.30
C LYS A 9 3.39 -25.01 8.13
N TYR A 10 4.60 -24.68 7.67
CA TYR A 10 5.62 -25.64 7.25
C TYR A 10 6.92 -25.57 8.07
N PHE A 11 7.26 -24.41 8.64
CA PHE A 11 8.54 -24.19 9.30
C PHE A 11 8.40 -23.99 10.80
N LYS A 12 9.08 -24.78 11.63
CA LYS A 12 9.00 -24.67 13.11
C LYS A 12 9.52 -23.36 13.68
N ARG A 13 10.41 -22.67 12.97
CA ARG A 13 10.98 -21.38 13.37
C ARG A 13 11.16 -20.53 12.12
N ILE A 14 10.79 -19.26 12.22
CA ILE A 14 10.94 -18.27 11.17
C ILE A 14 11.66 -17.07 11.78
N THR A 15 12.72 -16.59 11.13
CA THR A 15 13.33 -15.31 11.49
C THR A 15 13.06 -14.29 10.39
N ILE A 16 12.51 -13.14 10.78
CA ILE A 16 12.21 -12.02 9.89
C ILE A 16 13.23 -10.91 10.15
N ILE A 17 13.97 -10.52 9.10
CA ILE A 17 14.93 -9.41 9.15
C ILE A 17 14.33 -8.23 8.42
N GLU A 18 14.25 -7.09 9.09
CA GLU A 18 13.58 -5.91 8.56
C GLU A 18 14.37 -4.63 8.85
N SER A 19 14.49 -3.76 7.84
CA SER A 19 15.22 -2.49 7.92
C SER A 19 14.52 -1.40 8.75
N ASP A 20 13.21 -1.50 8.89
CA ASP A 20 12.34 -0.40 9.32
C ASP A 20 12.16 -0.36 10.84
N ASP A 21 12.35 0.85 11.35
CA ASP A 21 12.32 1.31 12.74
C ASP A 21 10.88 1.65 13.15
N VAL A 22 10.20 2.34 12.24
CA VAL A 22 9.00 3.14 12.52
C VAL A 22 7.83 2.25 12.92
N LEU A 23 7.58 1.18 12.16
CA LEU A 23 6.47 0.25 12.42
C LEU A 23 6.60 -0.54 13.72
N ASN A 24 7.83 -0.78 14.20
CA ASN A 24 8.09 -1.78 15.24
C ASN A 24 8.04 -1.24 16.67
N ASP A 25 8.61 -0.05 16.95
CA ASP A 25 8.77 0.42 18.33
C ASP A 25 7.63 1.33 18.83
N VAL A 26 7.02 2.14 17.95
CA VAL A 26 5.90 3.04 18.30
C VAL A 26 4.56 2.40 17.94
N PHE A 27 4.39 1.95 16.70
CA PHE A 27 3.06 1.56 16.19
C PHE A 27 2.59 0.17 16.60
N MET A 28 3.46 -0.76 16.98
CA MET A 28 3.00 -2.03 17.56
C MET A 28 2.35 -1.85 18.93
N LYS A 29 2.60 -0.71 19.61
CA LYS A 29 2.05 -0.40 20.94
C LYS A 29 0.87 0.57 20.91
N SER A 30 0.64 1.24 19.78
CA SER A 30 -0.44 2.22 19.65
C SER A 30 -1.83 1.58 19.75
N THR A 31 -2.83 2.31 20.23
CA THR A 31 -4.23 1.90 20.07
C THR A 31 -4.66 2.07 18.60
N PRO A 32 -5.74 1.40 18.15
CA PRO A 32 -6.33 1.69 16.84
C PRO A 32 -6.66 3.18 16.66
N SER A 33 -7.20 3.84 17.69
CA SER A 33 -7.49 5.28 17.69
C SER A 33 -6.24 6.14 17.51
N GLU A 34 -5.12 5.80 18.17
CA GLU A 34 -3.84 6.51 17.98
C GLU A 34 -3.27 6.33 16.57
N ILE A 35 -3.45 5.16 15.96
CA ILE A 35 -3.04 4.93 14.55
C ILE A 35 -3.89 5.81 13.61
N LEU A 36 -5.20 5.85 13.84
CA LEU A 36 -6.14 6.65 13.06
C LEU A 36 -5.89 8.16 13.20
N ASP A 37 -5.52 8.61 14.39
CA ASP A 37 -5.19 10.01 14.66
C ASP A 37 -3.84 10.40 14.07
N TYR A 38 -2.81 9.57 14.31
CA TYR A 38 -1.47 9.77 13.73
C TYR A 38 -1.54 9.92 12.21
N ARG A 39 -2.36 9.10 11.54
CA ARG A 39 -2.57 9.13 10.09
C ARG A 39 -3.07 10.50 9.58
N CYS A 40 -3.87 11.21 10.36
CA CYS A 40 -4.45 12.49 9.94
C CYS A 40 -3.53 13.69 10.16
N ARG A 41 -2.43 13.48 10.88
CA ARG A 41 -1.48 14.53 11.25
C ARG A 41 -0.14 14.39 10.52
N LEU A 42 -0.06 13.47 9.57
CA LEU A 42 1.17 13.22 8.83
C LEU A 42 1.35 14.27 7.74
N GLU A 43 2.26 15.21 8.00
CA GLU A 43 2.52 16.37 7.13
C GLU A 43 3.21 16.01 5.80
N SER A 44 3.87 14.85 5.70
CA SER A 44 4.57 14.45 4.46
C SER A 44 4.87 12.96 4.36
N PRO A 45 5.04 12.41 3.13
CA PRO A 45 5.35 11.00 2.97
C PRO A 45 6.68 10.51 3.53
N THR A 46 7.62 11.43 3.69
CA THR A 46 8.97 11.17 4.19
C THR A 46 9.03 11.05 5.71
N SER A 47 8.02 11.57 6.41
CA SER A 47 7.93 11.53 7.89
C SER A 47 7.84 10.10 8.46
N LEU A 48 7.36 9.12 7.67
CA LEU A 48 7.34 7.70 8.04
C LEU A 48 8.67 6.95 7.75
N GLY A 49 9.70 7.65 7.26
CA GLY A 49 11.09 7.14 7.27
C GLY A 49 11.40 5.98 6.31
N ARG A 50 10.46 5.52 5.48
CA ARG A 50 10.69 4.41 4.55
C ARG A 50 11.04 4.90 3.14
N SER A 51 12.33 4.83 2.80
CA SER A 51 12.81 5.12 1.44
C SER A 51 12.16 4.18 0.42
N GLY A 52 11.63 4.74 -0.67
CA GLY A 52 11.06 3.97 -1.78
C GLY A 52 9.59 3.55 -1.62
N VAL A 53 8.86 4.07 -0.63
CA VAL A 53 7.41 3.84 -0.47
C VAL A 53 6.67 5.17 -0.37
N SER A 54 6.72 5.98 -1.45
CA SER A 54 6.01 7.26 -1.55
C SER A 54 4.50 7.16 -1.34
N GLN A 55 3.96 5.94 -1.48
CA GLN A 55 2.53 5.64 -1.49
C GLN A 55 1.99 5.07 -0.16
N ILE A 56 2.77 5.11 0.91
CA ILE A 56 2.41 4.43 2.18
C ILE A 56 1.11 4.97 2.82
N TYR A 57 0.72 6.21 2.50
CA TYR A 57 -0.49 6.90 3.00
C TYR A 57 -1.70 6.74 2.08
N GLN A 58 -1.46 6.34 0.83
CA GLN A 58 -2.51 6.25 -0.17
C GLN A 58 -3.51 5.16 0.24
N LEU A 59 -4.79 5.38 -0.03
CA LEU A 59 -5.78 4.30 0.03
C LEU A 59 -5.38 3.24 -1.00
N HIS A 60 -5.28 2.00 -0.55
CA HIS A 60 -5.16 0.85 -1.44
C HIS A 60 -6.48 0.08 -1.42
N GLY A 61 -6.91 -0.38 -2.60
CA GLY A 61 -7.95 -1.38 -2.70
C GLY A 61 -7.36 -2.75 -2.41
N LEU A 62 -7.77 -3.40 -1.33
CA LEU A 62 -7.49 -4.83 -1.18
C LEU A 62 -8.51 -5.62 -2.00
N GLN A 63 -8.08 -6.11 -3.17
CA GLN A 63 -8.95 -6.66 -4.21
C GLN A 63 -8.63 -8.13 -4.53
N GLY A 64 -9.61 -8.78 -5.17
CA GLY A 64 -9.51 -10.09 -5.80
C GLY A 64 -8.94 -11.19 -4.91
N GLU A 65 -8.02 -11.98 -5.48
CA GLU A 65 -7.41 -13.13 -4.79
C GLU A 65 -6.52 -12.72 -3.61
N GLY A 66 -5.88 -11.55 -3.67
CA GLY A 66 -5.08 -11.06 -2.54
C GLY A 66 -5.90 -10.88 -1.28
N TYR A 67 -7.14 -10.36 -1.43
CA TYR A 67 -8.11 -10.27 -0.34
C TYR A 67 -8.47 -11.64 0.23
N LYS A 68 -8.85 -12.59 -0.64
CA LYS A 68 -9.24 -13.95 -0.24
C LYS A 68 -8.13 -14.66 0.53
N ILE A 69 -6.91 -14.64 0.02
CA ILE A 69 -5.73 -15.24 0.66
C ILE A 69 -5.50 -14.64 2.05
N LEU A 70 -5.64 -13.32 2.20
CA LEU A 70 -5.48 -12.68 3.51
C LEU A 70 -6.56 -13.12 4.50
N LEU A 71 -7.82 -13.28 4.06
CA LEU A 71 -8.89 -13.79 4.93
C LEU A 71 -8.68 -15.25 5.32
N GLU A 72 -8.16 -16.09 4.42
CA GLU A 72 -7.81 -17.47 4.77
C GLU A 72 -6.68 -17.55 5.81
N LEU A 73 -5.68 -16.67 5.69
CA LEU A 73 -4.56 -16.61 6.64
C LEU A 73 -4.95 -15.95 7.98
N PHE A 74 -5.84 -14.97 7.92
CA PHE A 74 -6.30 -14.14 9.04
C PHE A 74 -7.85 -14.01 9.02
N PRO A 75 -8.60 -15.03 9.50
CA PRO A 75 -10.06 -15.06 9.37
C PRO A 75 -10.79 -13.88 10.02
N GLN A 76 -10.22 -13.31 11.08
CA GLN A 76 -10.80 -12.15 11.80
C GLN A 76 -10.35 -10.80 11.23
N LEU A 77 -9.54 -10.79 10.15
CA LEU A 77 -8.99 -9.56 9.61
C LEU A 77 -10.10 -8.59 9.19
N LYS A 78 -11.14 -9.10 8.50
CA LYS A 78 -12.28 -8.28 8.07
C LYS A 78 -12.90 -7.57 9.27
N ASP A 79 -13.36 -8.32 10.25
CA ASP A 79 -14.06 -7.79 11.43
C ASP A 79 -13.20 -6.81 12.23
N LYS A 80 -11.89 -7.07 12.36
CA LYS A 80 -10.96 -6.15 13.03
C LYS A 80 -10.84 -4.83 12.27
N LEU A 81 -10.64 -4.89 10.95
CA LEU A 81 -10.54 -3.70 10.13
C LEU A 81 -11.81 -2.83 10.22
N PHE A 82 -13.00 -3.45 10.20
CA PHE A 82 -14.26 -2.72 10.36
C PHE A 82 -14.43 -2.14 11.76
N ASN A 83 -14.30 -2.98 12.80
CA ASN A 83 -14.73 -2.62 14.14
C ASN A 83 -13.69 -1.80 14.91
N GLU A 84 -12.39 -1.97 14.59
CA GLU A 84 -11.31 -1.31 15.33
C GLU A 84 -10.65 -0.18 14.54
N TYR A 85 -10.67 -0.23 13.20
CA TYR A 85 -9.91 0.68 12.34
C TYR A 85 -10.77 1.53 11.40
N ASP A 86 -12.10 1.51 11.55
CA ASP A 86 -13.05 2.27 10.73
C ASP A 86 -12.81 2.11 9.22
N VAL A 87 -12.42 0.90 8.81
CA VAL A 87 -12.22 0.55 7.40
C VAL A 87 -13.57 0.32 6.77
N ARG A 88 -13.72 0.73 5.51
CA ARG A 88 -14.96 0.61 4.75
C ARG A 88 -14.82 -0.42 3.63
N THR A 89 -15.90 -1.18 3.41
CA THR A 89 -16.17 -1.85 2.13
C THR A 89 -16.77 -0.85 1.17
N TYR A 90 -16.45 -1.03 -0.10
CA TYR A 90 -17.09 -0.33 -1.21
C TYR A 90 -17.68 -1.38 -2.14
N SER A 91 -18.93 -1.17 -2.52
CA SER A 91 -19.60 -1.85 -3.61
C SER A 91 -19.44 -1.03 -4.88
N LEU A 92 -19.07 -1.70 -5.98
CA LEU A 92 -19.04 -1.06 -7.29
C LEU A 92 -20.45 -0.58 -7.69
N LYS A 93 -21.46 -1.34 -7.28
CA LYS A 93 -22.85 -1.10 -7.65
C LYS A 93 -23.49 0.06 -6.88
N THR A 94 -23.26 0.15 -5.58
CA THR A 94 -23.96 1.15 -4.74
C THR A 94 -23.12 2.36 -4.39
N ASP A 95 -21.81 2.21 -4.31
CA ASP A 95 -20.94 3.25 -3.72
C ASP A 95 -20.09 3.97 -4.75
N LEU A 96 -20.03 3.48 -5.99
CA LEU A 96 -19.21 4.06 -7.04
C LEU A 96 -20.02 4.49 -8.26
N ARG A 97 -20.00 5.79 -8.56
CA ARG A 97 -20.44 6.28 -9.86
C ARG A 97 -19.31 6.08 -10.87
N LEU A 98 -19.50 5.13 -11.78
CA LEU A 98 -18.52 4.76 -12.79
C LEU A 98 -18.78 5.46 -14.13
N ALA A 99 -17.81 6.21 -14.64
CA ALA A 99 -17.84 6.81 -15.96
C ALA A 99 -16.69 6.30 -16.84
N ALA A 100 -16.99 6.07 -18.12
CA ALA A 100 -16.00 5.70 -19.14
C ALA A 100 -16.30 6.46 -20.43
N SER A 101 -15.29 7.14 -21.00
CA SER A 101 -15.42 7.94 -22.22
C SER A 101 -16.59 8.94 -22.17
N GLY A 102 -16.79 9.60 -21.02
CA GLY A 102 -17.88 10.56 -20.80
C GLY A 102 -19.27 9.93 -20.60
N ILE A 103 -19.39 8.60 -20.63
CA ILE A 103 -20.64 7.86 -20.43
C ILE A 103 -20.65 7.30 -19.01
N ILE A 104 -21.70 7.62 -18.25
CA ILE A 104 -21.95 6.98 -16.96
C ILE A 104 -22.46 5.57 -17.22
N LEU A 105 -21.74 4.58 -16.71
CA LEU A 105 -22.11 3.19 -16.87
C LEU A 105 -23.32 2.87 -15.99
N ASN A 106 -24.22 2.05 -16.52
CA ASN A 106 -25.38 1.59 -15.77
C ASN A 106 -24.92 0.57 -14.71
N GLN A 107 -25.05 0.95 -13.43
CA GLN A 107 -24.68 0.13 -12.29
C GLN A 107 -25.44 -1.20 -12.21
N ASP A 108 -26.64 -1.30 -12.80
CA ASP A 108 -27.40 -2.56 -12.86
C ASP A 108 -26.82 -3.57 -13.86
N LEU A 109 -25.97 -3.12 -14.77
CA LEU A 109 -25.30 -3.97 -15.77
C LEU A 109 -23.86 -4.34 -15.38
N THR A 110 -23.35 -3.82 -14.26
CA THR A 110 -22.06 -4.18 -13.69
C THR A 110 -22.22 -5.27 -12.64
N GLU A 111 -21.42 -6.33 -12.77
CA GLU A 111 -21.24 -7.27 -11.65
C GLU A 111 -20.69 -6.52 -10.44
N ASP A 112 -21.28 -6.76 -9.29
CA ASP A 112 -20.81 -6.13 -8.07
C ASP A 112 -19.58 -6.85 -7.55
N PHE A 113 -18.64 -6.08 -7.00
CA PHE A 113 -17.44 -6.59 -6.38
C PHE A 113 -17.09 -5.72 -5.18
N ASP A 114 -17.04 -6.35 -4.00
CA ASP A 114 -16.62 -5.69 -2.78
C ASP A 114 -15.09 -5.52 -2.75
N TRP A 115 -14.62 -4.30 -2.50
CA TRP A 115 -13.24 -4.09 -2.06
C TRP A 115 -13.17 -3.39 -0.72
N LEU A 116 -12.09 -3.66 0.02
CA LEU A 116 -11.76 -2.90 1.22
C LEU A 116 -10.89 -1.71 0.83
N GLY A 117 -11.39 -0.50 1.09
CA GLY A 117 -10.57 0.69 1.01
C GLY A 117 -9.80 0.85 2.31
N ILE A 118 -8.51 0.57 2.27
CA ILE A 118 -7.63 0.67 3.44
C ILE A 118 -6.27 1.23 3.02
N ASP A 119 -5.70 2.13 3.80
CA ASP A 119 -4.33 2.57 3.53
C ASP A 119 -3.33 1.45 3.84
N ARG A 120 -2.21 1.44 3.12
CA ARG A 120 -1.21 0.38 3.25
C ARG A 120 -0.63 0.31 4.66
N PHE A 121 -0.46 1.46 5.32
CA PHE A 121 0.12 1.55 6.65
C PHE A 121 -0.76 0.85 7.69
N THR A 122 -2.05 1.15 7.73
CA THR A 122 -3.02 0.48 8.62
C THR A 122 -3.07 -1.01 8.33
N LEU A 123 -3.20 -1.41 7.06
CA LEU A 123 -3.22 -2.82 6.69
C LEU A 123 -1.97 -3.56 7.19
N GLU A 124 -0.80 -2.96 7.01
CA GLU A 124 0.47 -3.55 7.43
C GLU A 124 0.55 -3.70 8.96
N ILE A 125 0.13 -2.70 9.73
CA ILE A 125 0.11 -2.78 11.20
C ILE A 125 -0.84 -3.88 11.67
N VAL A 126 -2.07 -3.90 11.16
CA VAL A 126 -3.06 -4.92 11.56
C VAL A 126 -2.53 -6.31 11.25
N LEU A 127 -2.05 -6.54 10.02
CA LEU A 127 -1.48 -7.84 9.63
C LEU A 127 -0.29 -8.24 10.50
N ARG A 128 0.58 -7.29 10.88
CA ARG A 128 1.73 -7.56 11.77
C ARG A 128 1.28 -7.96 13.16
N ARG A 129 0.30 -7.25 13.74
CA ARG A 129 -0.27 -7.57 15.05
C ARG A 129 -0.87 -8.96 15.06
N GLU A 130 -1.73 -9.25 14.08
CA GLU A 130 -2.36 -10.55 13.95
C GLU A 130 -1.32 -11.66 13.79
N PHE A 131 -0.30 -11.41 12.97
CA PHE A 131 0.78 -12.36 12.76
C PHE A 131 1.59 -12.61 14.04
N CYS A 132 1.98 -11.56 14.77
CA CYS A 132 2.71 -11.68 16.03
C CYS A 132 1.89 -12.39 17.11
N LEU A 133 0.59 -12.10 17.23
CA LEU A 133 -0.29 -12.78 18.17
C LEU A 133 -0.43 -14.27 17.84
N LYS A 134 -0.66 -14.59 16.56
CA LYS A 134 -0.89 -15.97 16.10
C LYS A 134 0.37 -16.84 16.11
N PHE A 135 1.55 -16.25 15.89
CA PHE A 135 2.80 -16.99 15.68
C PHE A 135 3.95 -16.57 16.62
N SER A 136 3.63 -16.01 17.80
CA SER A 136 4.59 -15.50 18.78
C SER A 136 5.70 -16.47 19.18
N ASN A 137 5.39 -17.77 19.25
CA ASN A 137 6.35 -18.81 19.64
C ASN A 137 7.20 -19.34 18.48
N GLN A 138 6.89 -18.94 17.24
CA GLN A 138 7.50 -19.45 16.01
C GLN A 138 8.33 -18.39 15.29
N VAL A 139 8.06 -17.12 15.56
CA VAL A 139 8.63 -16.00 14.82
C VAL A 139 9.60 -15.22 15.70
N GLU A 140 10.81 -15.03 15.19
CA GLU A 140 11.78 -14.10 15.74
C GLU A 140 11.95 -12.90 14.81
N TRP A 141 11.91 -11.70 15.39
CA TRP A 141 12.09 -10.47 14.64
C TRP A 141 13.48 -9.88 14.87
N LYS A 142 14.17 -9.56 13.77
CA LYS A 142 15.39 -8.74 13.74
C LYS A 142 15.06 -7.41 13.06
N CYS A 143 14.44 -6.51 13.83
CA CYS A 143 14.09 -5.18 13.36
C CYS A 143 15.33 -4.30 13.21
N ASN A 144 15.20 -3.15 12.55
CA ASN A 144 16.29 -2.18 12.35
C ASN A 144 17.54 -2.81 11.74
N SER A 145 17.37 -3.81 10.89
CA SER A 145 18.43 -4.67 10.39
C SER A 145 18.39 -4.77 8.88
N ARG A 146 19.56 -4.64 8.24
CA ARG A 146 19.69 -4.75 6.79
C ARG A 146 20.55 -5.95 6.43
N VAL A 147 20.02 -6.83 5.58
CA VAL A 147 20.81 -7.91 4.99
C VAL A 147 21.85 -7.33 4.04
N THR A 148 23.10 -7.77 4.17
CA THR A 148 24.25 -7.25 3.42
C THR A 148 24.88 -8.29 2.50
N GLU A 149 24.75 -9.59 2.81
CA GLU A 149 25.42 -10.66 2.07
C GLU A 149 24.72 -12.01 2.23
N LEU A 150 24.82 -12.88 1.23
CA LEU A 150 24.50 -14.31 1.34
C LEU A 150 25.69 -15.09 1.93
N ILE A 151 25.41 -16.00 2.86
CA ILE A 151 26.35 -17.01 3.35
C ILE A 151 26.16 -18.26 2.49
N VAL A 152 27.21 -18.70 1.82
CA VAL A 152 27.14 -19.76 0.81
C VAL A 152 28.10 -20.90 1.12
N ASP A 153 27.67 -22.11 0.83
CA ASP A 153 28.54 -23.27 0.72
C ASP A 153 28.75 -23.58 -0.76
N ARG A 154 29.94 -23.26 -1.26
CA ARG A 154 30.27 -23.47 -2.67
C ARG A 154 30.45 -24.94 -3.03
N SER A 155 30.81 -25.80 -2.08
CA SER A 155 30.98 -27.23 -2.35
C SER A 155 29.65 -27.92 -2.62
N LEU A 156 28.59 -27.46 -1.93
CA LEU A 156 27.24 -27.96 -2.07
C LEU A 156 26.37 -27.13 -3.02
N ASN A 157 26.88 -25.98 -3.49
CA ASN A 157 26.15 -25.01 -4.29
C ASN A 157 24.83 -24.53 -3.64
N ILE A 158 24.88 -24.25 -2.33
CA ILE A 158 23.69 -23.83 -1.54
C ILE A 158 23.94 -22.52 -0.80
N VAL A 159 22.85 -21.78 -0.56
CA VAL A 159 22.83 -20.68 0.42
C VAL A 159 22.51 -21.28 1.79
N LYS A 160 23.35 -21.01 2.79
CA LYS A 160 23.20 -21.50 4.17
C LYS A 160 22.63 -20.47 5.14
N GLY A 161 22.68 -19.20 4.76
CA GLY A 161 22.37 -18.10 5.67
C GLY A 161 22.53 -16.74 5.02
N VAL A 162 22.40 -15.71 5.83
CA VAL A 162 22.67 -14.33 5.45
C VAL A 162 23.47 -13.61 6.52
N LYS A 163 24.25 -12.61 6.09
CA LYS A 163 24.82 -11.61 6.98
C LYS A 163 23.92 -10.39 7.00
N TYR A 164 23.75 -9.81 8.19
CA TYR A 164 22.99 -8.57 8.36
C TYR A 164 23.69 -7.62 9.31
N ARG A 165 23.37 -6.34 9.20
CA ARG A 165 23.82 -5.28 10.10
C ARG A 165 22.63 -4.68 10.82
N SER A 166 22.68 -4.62 12.14
CA SER A 166 21.69 -3.89 12.95
C SER A 166 22.09 -2.43 13.07
N LYS A 167 21.15 -1.50 12.84
CA LYS A 167 21.34 -0.06 13.08
C LYS A 167 21.67 0.25 14.55
N LYS A 168 21.19 -0.59 15.49
CA LYS A 168 21.44 -0.43 16.94
C LYS A 168 22.88 -0.81 17.33
N ASN A 169 23.60 -1.52 16.46
CA ASN A 169 25.01 -1.87 16.69
C ASN A 169 25.89 -0.90 15.90
N THR A 170 26.41 0.12 16.59
CA THR A 170 27.35 1.10 16.01
C THR A 170 28.73 0.50 15.72
N GLY A 171 29.02 -0.70 16.22
CA GLY A 171 30.18 -1.49 15.81
C GLY A 171 29.97 -2.12 14.43
N SER A 172 30.98 -2.03 13.56
CA SER A 172 30.97 -2.56 12.18
C SER A 172 30.81 -4.08 12.04
N SER A 173 30.53 -4.83 13.11
CA SER A 173 30.41 -6.29 13.04
C SER A 173 29.08 -6.70 12.39
N SER A 174 29.18 -7.33 11.22
CA SER A 174 28.06 -8.05 10.62
C SER A 174 27.68 -9.24 11.50
N LEU A 175 26.39 -9.42 11.73
CA LEU A 175 25.83 -10.58 12.38
C LEU A 175 25.48 -11.63 11.33
N GLU A 176 25.56 -12.91 11.70
CA GLU A 176 25.21 -14.03 10.83
C GLU A 176 23.91 -14.67 11.31
N ILE A 177 23.13 -15.17 10.37
CA ILE A 177 22.00 -16.04 10.65
C ILE A 177 21.93 -17.14 9.60
N TYR A 178 21.72 -18.36 10.07
CA TYR A 178 21.64 -19.57 9.26
C TYR A 178 20.19 -20.04 9.19
N GLY A 179 19.83 -20.65 8.06
CA GLY A 179 18.50 -21.19 7.86
C GLY A 179 18.46 -22.16 6.68
N ASP A 180 17.52 -23.09 6.73
CA ASP A 180 17.34 -24.10 5.68
C ASP A 180 16.71 -23.50 4.41
N PHE A 181 15.96 -22.40 4.58
CA PHE A 181 15.28 -21.71 3.49
C PHE A 181 15.32 -20.20 3.70
N ILE A 182 15.69 -19.47 2.65
CA ILE A 182 15.83 -18.01 2.67
C ILE A 182 14.95 -17.42 1.58
N ILE A 183 14.12 -16.46 1.96
CA ILE A 183 13.22 -15.78 1.04
C ILE A 183 13.49 -14.28 1.13
N ASP A 184 13.85 -13.70 0.00
CA ASP A 184 14.01 -12.26 -0.12
C ASP A 184 12.65 -11.61 -0.42
N CYS A 185 12.15 -10.81 0.54
CA CYS A 185 10.91 -10.04 0.42
C CYS A 185 11.19 -8.52 0.37
N THR A 186 12.39 -8.08 -0.02
CA THR A 186 12.78 -6.66 -0.04
C THR A 186 12.23 -5.85 -1.23
N GLY A 187 11.52 -6.50 -2.17
CA GLY A 187 10.81 -5.86 -3.26
C GLY A 187 11.75 -5.26 -4.32
N HIS A 188 11.42 -4.07 -4.83
CA HIS A 188 12.18 -3.36 -5.89
C HIS A 188 13.68 -3.21 -5.57
N ASN A 189 14.05 -3.11 -4.29
CA ASN A 189 15.43 -2.91 -3.85
C ASN A 189 16.17 -4.23 -3.56
N THR A 190 15.69 -5.36 -4.08
CA THR A 190 16.32 -6.67 -3.89
C THR A 190 17.75 -6.69 -4.40
N SER A 191 18.65 -7.21 -3.57
CA SER A 191 20.04 -7.46 -3.93
C SER A 191 20.27 -8.93 -4.31
N SER A 192 19.25 -9.78 -4.24
CA SER A 192 19.37 -11.23 -4.46
C SER A 192 19.91 -11.60 -5.84
N PRO A 193 19.45 -11.02 -6.97
CA PRO A 193 20.02 -11.32 -8.28
C PRO A 193 21.51 -11.01 -8.36
N LYS A 194 21.93 -9.87 -7.77
CA LYS A 194 23.34 -9.48 -7.69
C LYS A 194 24.14 -10.49 -6.86
N TRP A 195 23.67 -10.83 -5.67
CA TRP A 195 24.37 -11.78 -4.80
C TRP A 195 24.47 -13.17 -5.41
N LEU A 196 23.40 -13.68 -6.03
CA LEU A 196 23.42 -14.99 -6.69
C LEU A 196 24.39 -15.03 -7.86
N LYS A 197 24.47 -13.96 -8.67
CA LYS A 197 25.47 -13.81 -9.72
C LYS A 197 26.89 -13.80 -9.16
N GLU A 198 27.15 -13.00 -8.11
CA GLU A 198 28.49 -12.89 -7.51
C GLU A 198 28.94 -14.19 -6.82
N LYS A 199 28.03 -14.91 -6.18
CA LYS A 199 28.37 -16.10 -5.37
C LYS A 199 28.39 -17.40 -6.17
N PHE A 200 27.53 -17.52 -7.18
CA PHE A 200 27.31 -18.77 -7.92
C PHE A 200 27.36 -18.59 -9.45
N ASN A 201 27.60 -17.38 -9.95
CA ASN A 201 27.48 -17.05 -11.38
C ASN A 201 26.09 -17.38 -11.96
N LEU A 202 25.05 -17.31 -11.12
CA LEU A 202 23.67 -17.56 -11.53
C LEU A 202 23.05 -16.29 -12.10
N ILE A 203 22.41 -16.42 -13.25
CA ILE A 203 21.58 -15.38 -13.85
C ILE A 203 20.14 -15.69 -13.46
N VAL A 204 19.54 -14.84 -12.64
CA VAL A 204 18.12 -14.93 -12.31
C VAL A 204 17.33 -14.37 -13.49
N PRO A 205 16.45 -15.16 -14.13
CA PRO A 205 15.57 -14.64 -15.17
C PRO A 205 14.67 -13.55 -14.56
N THR A 206 14.86 -12.32 -15.01
CA THR A 206 14.06 -11.17 -14.57
C THR A 206 13.25 -10.69 -15.76
N ILE A 207 11.93 -10.65 -15.61
CA ILE A 207 11.03 -10.01 -16.56
C ILE A 207 10.64 -8.66 -15.96
N GLN A 208 11.07 -7.59 -16.60
CA GLN A 208 10.60 -6.25 -16.26
C GLN A 208 9.41 -5.92 -17.15
N ILE A 209 8.24 -5.77 -16.53
CA ILE A 209 7.01 -5.41 -17.24
C ILE A 209 6.82 -3.91 -17.11
N HIS A 210 6.90 -3.21 -18.23
CA HIS A 210 6.53 -1.80 -18.31
C HIS A 210 5.04 -1.73 -18.68
N TYR A 211 4.20 -1.45 -17.69
CA TYR A 211 2.76 -1.40 -17.87
C TYR A 211 2.27 -0.14 -18.60
N GLY A 212 3.16 0.86 -18.79
CA GLY A 212 2.80 2.14 -19.41
C GLY A 212 1.74 2.92 -18.65
N CYS A 213 1.36 2.48 -17.46
CA CYS A 213 0.38 3.09 -16.59
C CYS A 213 1.02 3.51 -15.26
N GLY A 214 0.51 4.57 -14.68
CA GLY A 214 0.85 5.03 -13.34
C GLY A 214 -0.24 5.95 -12.83
N TYR A 215 -0.03 6.51 -11.65
CA TYR A 215 -1.00 7.41 -11.06
C TYR A 215 -0.36 8.38 -10.09
N VAL A 216 -0.96 9.56 -9.96
CA VAL A 216 -0.66 10.54 -8.92
C VAL A 216 -1.83 10.55 -7.94
N THR A 217 -1.54 10.64 -6.64
CA THR A 217 -2.59 10.76 -5.63
C THR A 217 -2.40 11.97 -4.76
N CYS A 218 -3.50 12.50 -4.24
CA CYS A 218 -3.50 13.36 -3.06
C CYS A 218 -4.55 12.89 -2.05
N ILE A 219 -4.44 13.39 -0.84
CA ILE A 219 -5.41 13.19 0.24
C ILE A 219 -5.92 14.58 0.61
N GLY A 220 -7.23 14.69 0.85
CA GLY A 220 -7.79 15.94 1.36
C GLY A 220 -9.22 15.74 1.87
N GLU A 221 -9.73 16.78 2.52
CA GLU A 221 -11.08 16.83 3.03
C GLU A 221 -12.09 17.29 1.96
N ARG A 222 -13.32 16.79 2.06
CA ARG A 222 -14.46 17.23 1.24
C ARG A 222 -15.78 17.15 2.01
N PHE A 223 -16.77 17.91 1.55
CA PHE A 223 -18.12 17.84 2.11
C PHE A 223 -18.77 16.49 1.84
N ARG A 224 -19.46 15.96 2.87
CA ARG A 224 -20.38 14.85 2.71
C ARG A 224 -21.64 15.33 2.00
N THR A 225 -21.94 14.72 0.86
CA THR A 225 -23.19 15.01 0.13
C THR A 225 -24.40 14.31 0.77
N GLY A 226 -24.15 13.24 1.52
CA GLY A 226 -25.19 12.36 2.07
C GLY A 226 -25.62 11.27 1.09
N ASP A 227 -25.15 11.33 -0.16
CA ASP A 227 -25.31 10.32 -1.19
C ASP A 227 -23.95 9.61 -1.43
N PRO A 228 -23.80 8.34 -1.04
CA PRO A 228 -22.55 7.59 -1.20
C PRO A 228 -22.01 7.58 -2.65
N SER A 229 -22.89 7.59 -3.65
CA SER A 229 -22.54 7.57 -5.07
C SER A 229 -21.96 8.90 -5.58
N LEU A 230 -22.20 9.99 -4.85
CA LEU A 230 -21.61 11.31 -5.11
C LEU A 230 -20.36 11.57 -4.24
N ASP A 231 -20.26 10.85 -3.13
CA ASP A 231 -19.09 10.88 -2.25
C ASP A 231 -17.91 10.06 -2.84
N SER A 232 -18.18 9.03 -3.66
CA SER A 232 -17.16 8.28 -4.41
C SER A 232 -17.43 8.29 -5.92
N VAL A 233 -16.47 8.78 -6.70
CA VAL A 233 -16.58 8.87 -8.17
C VAL A 233 -15.37 8.19 -8.78
N ALA A 234 -15.59 7.29 -9.74
CA ALA A 234 -14.51 6.77 -10.58
C ALA A 234 -14.80 7.04 -12.06
N VAL A 235 -13.81 7.59 -12.72
CA VAL A 235 -13.71 7.80 -14.14
C VAL A 235 -12.54 6.93 -14.59
N ILE A 236 -12.82 5.97 -15.45
CA ILE A 236 -11.78 5.09 -15.98
C ILE A 236 -11.28 5.69 -17.29
N GLY A 237 -10.01 6.10 -17.28
CA GLY A 237 -9.25 6.34 -18.51
C GLY A 237 -8.92 5.01 -19.16
N SER A 238 -9.00 4.95 -20.49
CA SER A 238 -8.71 3.71 -21.23
C SER A 238 -7.98 4.05 -22.51
N SER A 239 -6.64 4.02 -22.49
CA SER A 239 -5.84 4.17 -23.72
C SER A 239 -6.13 3.08 -24.75
N VAL A 240 -6.58 1.90 -24.30
CA VAL A 240 -6.85 0.76 -25.18
C VAL A 240 -8.10 1.00 -26.03
N ASN A 241 -9.14 1.60 -25.45
CA ASN A 241 -10.43 1.78 -26.13
C ASN A 241 -10.69 3.23 -26.56
N SER A 242 -9.93 4.19 -26.04
CA SER A 242 -10.10 5.62 -26.30
C SER A 242 -8.73 6.31 -26.12
N PRO A 243 -7.85 6.28 -27.13
CA PRO A 243 -6.50 6.87 -27.08
C PRO A 243 -6.48 8.36 -26.73
N GLU A 244 -7.59 9.06 -26.97
CA GLU A 244 -7.85 10.43 -26.57
C GLU A 244 -8.17 10.60 -25.08
N ASN A 245 -8.51 9.53 -24.35
CA ASN A 245 -8.82 9.52 -22.93
C ASN A 245 -7.72 8.78 -22.13
N ASN A 246 -6.54 9.40 -22.10
CA ASN A 246 -5.35 8.88 -21.42
C ASN A 246 -5.37 9.06 -19.88
N PHE A 247 -6.44 9.63 -19.34
CA PHE A 247 -6.54 9.92 -17.91
C PHE A 247 -7.80 9.31 -17.31
N GLY A 248 -7.62 8.67 -16.17
CA GLY A 248 -8.69 8.25 -15.27
C GLY A 248 -8.61 9.06 -13.99
N PHE A 249 -9.72 9.12 -13.27
CA PHE A 249 -9.85 9.89 -12.04
C PHE A 249 -10.65 9.08 -11.04
N ILE A 250 -10.14 8.86 -9.84
CA ILE A 250 -10.84 8.11 -8.80
C ILE A 250 -10.80 8.95 -7.53
N ILE A 251 -11.97 9.13 -6.93
CA ILE A 251 -12.13 9.61 -5.57
C ILE A 251 -12.75 8.49 -4.76
N THR A 252 -12.09 8.15 -3.66
CA THR A 252 -12.63 7.22 -2.69
C THR A 252 -12.63 7.92 -1.34
N PRO A 253 -13.80 8.16 -0.73
CA PRO A 253 -13.86 8.60 0.65
C PRO A 253 -13.13 7.53 1.48
N MET A 254 -12.34 7.92 2.45
CA MET A 254 -11.62 6.96 3.30
C MET A 254 -12.39 6.75 4.59
N ARG A 255 -12.87 7.84 5.18
CA ARG A 255 -13.61 7.84 6.44
C ARG A 255 -14.34 9.16 6.66
N THR A 256 -15.21 9.17 7.66
CA THR A 256 -15.81 10.40 8.19
C THR A 256 -14.86 11.01 9.22
N ILE A 257 -14.78 12.34 9.24
CA ILE A 257 -14.03 13.07 10.26
C ILE A 257 -15.03 13.51 11.30
N ASP A 258 -15.09 12.78 12.42
CA ASP A 258 -15.91 13.16 13.58
C ASP A 258 -15.11 14.15 14.43
N THR A 259 -15.14 15.42 14.05
CA THR A 259 -14.49 16.52 14.77
C THR A 259 -15.49 17.61 15.13
N THR A 260 -15.26 18.28 16.27
CA THR A 260 -15.97 19.51 16.63
C THR A 260 -15.39 20.75 15.93
N ASP A 261 -14.33 20.56 15.14
CA ASP A 261 -13.74 21.62 14.33
C ASP A 261 -14.71 22.05 13.23
N HIS A 262 -15.14 23.31 13.30
CA HIS A 262 -16.04 23.92 12.34
C HIS A 262 -15.41 24.10 10.95
N ASP A 263 -14.08 24.01 10.85
CA ASP A 263 -13.36 24.12 9.59
C ASP A 263 -13.18 22.78 8.85
N SER A 264 -13.60 21.65 9.44
CA SER A 264 -13.55 20.35 8.76
C SER A 264 -14.71 20.17 7.79
N LEU A 265 -14.42 19.54 6.65
CA LEU A 265 -15.43 19.23 5.64
C LEU A 265 -16.15 17.89 5.92
N GLY A 266 -15.68 17.11 6.90
CA GLY A 266 -16.38 15.93 7.43
C GLY A 266 -16.09 14.61 6.72
N ILE A 267 -15.41 14.60 5.57
CA ILE A 267 -14.89 13.39 4.93
C ILE A 267 -13.43 13.59 4.55
N LEU A 268 -12.59 12.62 4.91
CA LEU A 268 -11.25 12.48 4.35
C LEU A 268 -11.32 11.59 3.12
N ALA A 269 -10.81 12.02 1.96
CA ALA A 269 -10.84 11.24 0.72
C ALA A 269 -9.43 11.08 0.13
N THR A 270 -9.20 9.95 -0.54
CA THR A 270 -8.07 9.78 -1.46
C THR A 270 -8.53 10.09 -2.86
N LEU A 271 -7.69 10.81 -3.57
CA LEU A 271 -7.83 11.08 -4.99
C LEU A 271 -6.69 10.41 -5.72
N ALA A 272 -6.99 9.81 -6.86
CA ALA A 272 -6.01 9.22 -7.76
C ALA A 272 -6.33 9.66 -9.20
N ILE A 273 -5.36 10.28 -9.85
CA ILE A 273 -5.40 10.49 -11.30
C ILE A 273 -4.55 9.38 -11.91
N ASN A 274 -5.21 8.44 -12.58
CA ASN A 274 -4.56 7.37 -13.31
C ASN A 274 -4.19 7.86 -14.70
N CYS A 275 -3.04 7.44 -15.18
CA CYS A 275 -2.48 7.88 -16.44
C CYS A 275 -1.94 6.69 -17.20
N VAL A 276 -2.10 6.74 -18.50
CA VAL A 276 -1.56 5.76 -19.44
C VAL A 276 -0.60 6.46 -20.40
N ASN A 277 0.28 5.71 -21.05
CA ASN A 277 1.30 6.20 -21.99
C ASN A 277 2.41 7.09 -21.40
N SER A 278 2.64 7.00 -20.08
CA SER A 278 3.70 7.76 -19.38
C SER A 278 3.53 9.30 -19.35
N GLU A 279 2.33 9.79 -19.62
CA GLU A 279 1.96 11.20 -19.41
C GLU A 279 1.50 11.38 -17.96
N TYR A 280 2.42 11.69 -17.05
CA TYR A 280 2.10 11.79 -15.63
C TYR A 280 1.82 13.24 -15.20
N PRO A 281 0.78 13.50 -14.40
CA PRO A 281 0.56 14.77 -13.73
C PRO A 281 1.75 15.15 -12.85
N PRO A 282 1.93 16.45 -12.55
CA PRO A 282 2.88 16.88 -11.55
C PRO A 282 2.52 16.26 -10.19
N ASN A 283 3.55 15.90 -9.41
CA ASN A 283 3.41 15.25 -8.11
C ASN A 283 4.16 16.00 -6.99
N ASP A 284 4.55 17.24 -7.27
CA ASP A 284 5.38 18.09 -6.41
C ASP A 284 4.55 19.01 -5.51
N SER A 285 3.38 19.48 -5.96
CA SER A 285 2.41 20.20 -5.14
C SER A 285 0.96 19.98 -5.60
N TYR A 286 0.01 20.26 -4.69
CA TYR A 286 -1.40 20.19 -5.02
C TYR A 286 -1.83 21.30 -5.99
N GLU A 287 -1.25 22.49 -5.87
CA GLU A 287 -1.50 23.63 -6.75
C GLU A 287 -1.08 23.31 -8.19
N ASN A 288 0.09 22.69 -8.36
CA ASN A 288 0.57 22.26 -9.68
C ASN A 288 -0.33 21.17 -10.27
N LEU A 289 -0.81 20.24 -9.43
CA LEU A 289 -1.79 19.23 -9.84
C LEU A 289 -3.11 19.87 -10.29
N LEU A 290 -3.59 20.91 -9.59
CA LEU A 290 -4.82 21.63 -9.95
C LEU A 290 -4.69 22.39 -11.27
N GLU A 291 -3.59 23.10 -11.52
CA GLU A 291 -3.37 23.77 -12.80
C GLU A 291 -3.25 22.76 -13.94
N TRP A 292 -2.55 21.65 -13.73
CA TRP A 292 -2.51 20.57 -14.71
C TRP A 292 -3.90 19.99 -14.98
N ALA A 293 -4.69 19.72 -13.94
CA ALA A 293 -6.04 19.16 -14.05
C ALA A 293 -6.99 20.09 -14.83
N LYS A 294 -6.85 21.40 -14.65
CA LYS A 294 -7.63 22.41 -15.36
C LYS A 294 -7.42 22.39 -16.89
N GLU A 295 -6.21 22.03 -17.32
CA GLU A 295 -5.84 21.96 -18.73
C GLU A 295 -6.14 20.60 -19.36
N ASN A 296 -6.13 19.52 -18.56
CA ASN A 296 -6.12 18.14 -19.06
C ASN A 296 -7.37 17.30 -18.71
N LEU A 297 -8.21 17.74 -17.77
CA LEU A 297 -9.42 17.03 -17.36
C LEU A 297 -10.69 17.82 -17.72
N ASP A 298 -11.83 17.13 -17.81
CA ASP A 298 -13.13 17.76 -17.97
C ASP A 298 -13.42 18.72 -16.80
N GLN A 299 -14.17 19.80 -17.08
CA GLN A 299 -14.46 20.84 -16.08
C GLN A 299 -15.14 20.31 -14.83
N GLU A 300 -15.98 19.28 -14.94
CA GLU A 300 -16.63 18.65 -13.79
C GLU A 300 -15.58 18.04 -12.85
N TYR A 301 -14.60 17.31 -13.37
CA TYR A 301 -13.56 16.67 -12.56
C TYR A 301 -12.59 17.67 -11.96
N TYR A 302 -12.23 18.72 -12.71
CA TYR A 302 -11.47 19.84 -12.17
C TYR A 302 -12.23 20.52 -11.01
N ALA A 303 -13.55 20.73 -11.15
CA ALA A 303 -14.36 21.32 -10.09
C ALA A 303 -14.39 20.45 -8.83
N VAL A 304 -14.47 19.13 -8.98
CA VAL A 304 -14.40 18.22 -7.83
C VAL A 304 -13.03 18.28 -7.17
N LEU A 305 -11.93 18.23 -7.94
CA LEU A 305 -10.58 18.43 -7.41
C LEU A 305 -10.48 19.75 -6.64
N LYS A 306 -10.84 20.87 -7.28
CA LYS A 306 -10.79 22.19 -6.67
C LYS A 306 -11.61 22.32 -5.36
N SER A 307 -12.64 21.50 -5.17
CA SER A 307 -13.46 21.51 -3.95
C SER A 307 -12.77 20.92 -2.72
N ILE A 308 -11.61 20.30 -2.88
CA ILE A 308 -10.90 19.59 -1.81
C ILE A 308 -9.97 20.51 -1.04
N LYS A 309 -10.04 20.37 0.27
CA LYS A 309 -9.16 21.01 1.23
C LYS A 309 -8.01 20.05 1.56
N VAL A 310 -6.84 20.27 0.97
CA VAL A 310 -5.61 19.48 1.23
C VAL A 310 -4.93 19.95 2.51
#